data_AF-A0A6N7BK74-F1
#
_entry.id   AF-A0A6N7BK74-F1
#
_cell.length_a   1.000
_cell.length_b   1.000
_cell.length_c   1.000
_cell.angle_alpha   90.00
_cell.angle_beta   90.00
_cell.angle_gamma   90.00
#
_symmetry.space_group_name_H-M   'P 1'
#
loop_
_entity.id
_entity.type
_entity.pdbx_description
1 polymer ?
#
loop_
_entity_poly.entity_id
_entity_poly.type
_entity_poly.pdbx_seq_one_letter_code
_entity_poly.pdbx_strand_id
1 'polypeptide(L)' 'MDAQDLEILMKKILVIQTAFLGDAILTLPLIQKLKEANPDSEITALCIPSTQDARCF' A
#
# COMPACT_ATOMS: atom_id res chain seq x y z
N MET A 1 8.97 -0.62 28.00
CA MET A 1 8.32 -0.53 26.67
C MET A 1 9.37 -1.03 25.73
N ASP A 2 9.23 -2.30 25.37
CA ASP A 2 10.29 -3.04 24.68
C ASP A 2 10.12 -2.85 23.17
N ALA A 3 11.19 -3.05 22.40
CA ALA A 3 11.19 -2.83 20.94
C ALA A 3 10.10 -3.63 20.20
N GLN A 4 9.64 -4.74 20.79
CA GLN A 4 8.55 -5.58 20.27
C GLN A 4 7.18 -4.89 20.35
N ASP A 5 6.96 -3.99 21.31
CA ASP A 5 5.70 -3.25 21.45
C ASP A 5 5.55 -2.17 20.36
N LEU A 6 6.68 -1.64 19.87
CA LEU A 6 6.72 -0.63 18.80
C LEU A 6 6.34 -1.23 17.43
N GLU A 7 6.70 -2.49 17.20
CA GLU A 7 6.40 -3.21 15.96
C GLU A 7 4.90 -3.56 15.83
N ILE A 8 4.22 -3.78 16.96
CA ILE A 8 2.77 -4.03 17.03
C ILE A 8 1.95 -2.75 16.74
N LEU A 9 2.53 -1.57 16.97
CA LEU A 9 1.86 -0.28 16.77
C LEU A 9 1.83 0.15 15.29
N MET A 10 2.77 -0.31 14.47
CA MET A 10 2.82 0.01 13.05
C MET A 10 1.65 -0.66 12.30
N LYS A 11 0.70 0.15 11.83
CA LYS A 11 -0.42 -0.33 11.03
C LYS A 11 0.09 -0.86 9.68
N LYS A 12 -0.30 -2.08 9.32
CA LYS A 12 -0.02 -2.67 8.00
C LYS A 12 -1.29 -2.63 7.15
N ILE A 13 -1.21 -2.05 5.97
CA ILE A 13 -2.32 -1.83 5.04
C ILE A 13 -2.00 -2.51 3.72
N LEU A 14 -2.83 -3.48 3.33
CA LEU A 14 -2.73 -4.15 2.03
C LEU A 14 -3.79 -3.60 1.08
N VAL A 15 -3.34 -3.06 -0.06
CA VAL A 15 -4.20 -2.61 -1.15
C VAL A 15 -4.16 -3.67 -2.24
N ILE A 16 -5.28 -4.31 -2.55
CA ILE A 16 -5.36 -5.34 -3.59
C ILE A 16 -6.01 -4.73 -4.83
N GLN A 17 -5.23 -4.62 -5.90
CA GLN A 17 -5.64 -4.07 -7.18
C GLN A 17 -5.62 -5.16 -8.25
N THR A 18 -6.79 -5.76 -8.52
CA THR A 18 -6.94 -6.87 -9.48
C THR A 18 -7.24 -6.44 -10.91
N ALA A 19 -7.14 -5.14 -11.20
CA ALA A 19 -7.61 -4.54 -12.45
C ALA A 19 -6.44 -4.15 -13.37
N PHE A 20 -6.75 -3.63 -14.56
CA PHE A 20 -5.75 -3.35 -15.60
C PHE A 20 -4.84 -2.18 -15.20
N LEU A 21 -3.75 -1.96 -15.96
CA LEU A 21 -2.74 -0.94 -15.65
C LEU A 21 -3.31 0.46 -15.41
N GLY A 22 -4.36 0.84 -16.17
CA GLY A 22 -5.05 2.11 -15.99
C GLY A 22 -5.63 2.29 -14.59
N ASP A 23 -6.18 1.22 -14.02
CA ASP A 23 -6.75 1.25 -12.68
C ASP A 23 -5.66 1.35 -11.60
N ALA A 24 -4.46 0.80 -11.84
CA ALA A 24 -3.33 0.96 -10.92
C ALA A 24 -2.88 2.44 -10.82
N ILE A 25 -2.87 3.17 -11.94
CA ILE A 25 -2.59 4.62 -11.94
C ILE A 25 -3.66 5.39 -11.18
N LEU A 26 -4.94 5.04 -11.39
CA LEU A 26 -6.07 5.66 -10.67
C LEU A 26 -6.09 5.31 -9.17
N THR A 27 -5.39 4.26 -8.75
CA THR A 27 -5.26 3.86 -7.35
C THR A 27 -4.16 4.64 -6.61
N LEU A 28 -3.25 5.32 -7.33
CA LEU A 28 -2.15 6.06 -6.73
C LEU A 28 -2.62 7.20 -5.79
N PRO A 29 -3.62 8.04 -6.14
CA PRO A 29 -4.16 9.06 -5.22
C PRO A 29 -4.79 8.45 -3.96
N LEU A 30 -5.39 7.26 -4.07
CA LEU A 30 -5.92 6.54 -2.91
C LEU A 30 -4.80 6.15 -1.95
N ILE A 31 -3.70 5.58 -2.46
CA ILE A 31 -2.53 5.21 -1.66
C ILE A 31 -1.91 6.43 -0.98
N GLN A 32 -1.81 7.55 -1.69
CA GLN A 32 -1.33 8.83 -1.12
C GLN A 32 -2.20 9.27 0.06
N LYS A 33 -3.53 9.26 -0.10
CA LYS A 33 -4.46 9.62 0.97
C LYS A 33 -4.43 8.64 2.14
N LEU A 34 -4.23 7.35 1.88
CA LEU A 34 -4.05 6.35 2.94
C LEU A 34 -2.79 6.62 3.77
N LYS A 35 -1.68 7.01 3.13
CA LYS A 35 -0.43 7.35 3.80
C LYS A 35 -0.54 8.67 4.58
N GLU A 36 -1.21 9.68 4.02
CA GLU A 36 -1.51 10.93 4.74
C GLU A 36 -2.35 10.67 6.01
N ALA A 37 -3.35 9.79 5.92
CA ALA A 37 -4.21 9.45 7.04
C ALA A 37 -3.55 8.49 8.06
N ASN A 38 -2.54 7.73 7.63
CA ASN A 38 -1.80 6.78 8.46
C ASN A 38 -0.29 6.95 8.23
N PRO A 39 0.34 8.04 8.73
CA PRO A 39 1.73 8.39 8.43
C PRO A 39 2.72 7.29 8.77
N ASP A 40 2.47 6.58 9.88
CA ASP A 40 3.34 5.51 10.40
C ASP A 40 2.96 4.12 9.87
N SER A 41 2.07 4.03 8.88
CA SER A 41 1.68 2.74 8.30
C SER A 41 2.63 2.23 7.22
N GLU A 42 2.77 0.92 7.14
CA GLU A 42 3.33 0.23 5.99
C GLU A 42 2.20 -0.09 5.02
N ILE A 43 2.33 0.34 3.77
CA ILE A 43 1.32 0.12 2.73
C ILE A 43 1.95 -0.73 1.64
N THR A 44 1.31 -1.85 1.30
CA THR A 44 1.74 -2.75 0.22
C THR A 44 0.63 -2.83 -0.82
N ALA A 45 0.99 -2.74 -2.11
CA ALA A 45 0.04 -2.91 -3.21
C ALA A 45 0.24 -4.28 -3.89
N LEU A 46 -0.79 -5.13 -3.86
CA LEU A 46 -0.83 -6.39 -4.62
C LEU A 46 -1.50 -6.15 -5.98
N CYS A 47 -0.73 -6.38 -7.05
CA CYS A 47 -1.15 -6.17 -8.43
C CYS A 47 -1.11 -7.48 -9.22
N ILE A 48 -1.92 -7.62 -10.27
CA ILE A 48 -1.84 -8.78 -11.19
C ILE A 48 -0.51 -8.75 -11.99
N PRO A 49 0.07 -9.90 -12.37
CA PRO A 49 1.37 -9.94 -13.03
C PRO A 49 1.47 -9.12 -14.33
N SER A 50 0.35 -8.98 -15.05
CA SER A 50 0.28 -8.18 -16.28
C SER A 50 0.39 -6.67 -16.06
N THR A 51 0.39 -6.19 -14.81
CA THR A 51 0.56 -4.77 -14.47
C THR A 51 1.91 -4.49 -13.78
N GLN A 52 2.85 -5.43 -13.81
CA GLN A 52 4.16 -5.34 -13.16
C GLN A 52 5.01 -4.11 -13.57
N ASP A 53 4.79 -3.55 -14.76
CA ASP A 53 5.48 -2.33 -15.23
C ASP A 53 5.09 -1.08 -14.43
N ALA A 54 3.87 -1.03 -13.88
CA ALA A 54 3.59 -0.16 -12.76
C ALA A 54 4.25 -0.81 -11.54
N ARG A 55 5.45 -0.35 -11.16
CA ARG A 55 6.15 -0.79 -9.96
C ARG A 55 5.24 -0.64 -8.74
N CYS A 56 4.53 -1.70 -8.37
CA CYS A 56 3.80 -1.81 -7.13
C CYS A 56 4.84 -2.09 -6.04
N PHE A 57 5.06 -1.11 -5.15
CA PHE A 57 5.94 -1.22 -3.99
C PHE A 57 5.16 -1.76 -2.78
#